data_AF-A0A926ZL40-F1
#
_entry.id   AF-A0A926ZL40-F1
#
_cell.length_a   1.000
_cell.length_b   1.000
_cell.length_c   1.000
_cell.angle_alpha   90.00
_cell.angle_beta   90.00
_cell.angle_gamma   90.00
#
_symmetry.space_group_name_H-M   'P 1'
#
loop_
_entity.id
_entity.type
_entity.pdbx_description
1 polymer ?
#
loop_
_entity_poly.entity_id
_entity_poly.type
_entity_poly.pdbx_seq_one_letter_code
_entity_poly.pdbx_strand_id
1 'polypeptide(L)'
;MSSAHPEKIIYQKGDISVTRSLLKYKNIQYHIRDIYSLKRVEQKPDTEPLDRILTVGVMVAIVSFLSRSLLGIAIGVIIIAFAIYQLNQLKSTYTLIVTTNKGDEINITTGNNNELNDIHFAIETAIDMLAYGT
;
A
#
# COMPACT_ATOMS: atom_id res chain seq x y z
N MET A 1 -13.30 38.64 -15.94
CA MET A 1 -14.15 37.59 -15.30
C MET A 1 -13.44 36.27 -15.61
N SER A 2 -12.89 35.46 -14.72
CA SER A 2 -13.08 35.20 -13.29
C SER A 2 -11.69 34.96 -12.68
N SER A 3 -11.33 35.67 -11.62
CA SER A 3 -10.11 35.43 -10.86
C SER A 3 -10.32 34.23 -9.94
N ALA A 4 -10.08 33.02 -10.46
CA ALA A 4 -9.97 31.84 -9.61
C ALA A 4 -8.77 32.06 -8.68
N HIS A 5 -9.04 32.42 -7.42
CA HIS A 5 -8.00 32.38 -6.39
C HIS A 5 -7.40 30.97 -6.37
N PRO A 6 -6.07 30.83 -6.41
CA PRO A 6 -5.45 29.51 -6.33
C PRO A 6 -5.84 28.89 -5.00
N GLU A 7 -6.63 27.83 -5.07
CA GLU A 7 -7.03 27.09 -3.89
C GLU A 7 -5.78 26.52 -3.21
N LYS A 8 -5.66 26.71 -1.89
CA LYS A 8 -4.49 26.26 -1.15
C LYS A 8 -4.37 24.74 -1.25
N ILE A 9 -3.30 24.28 -1.89
CA ILE A 9 -2.96 22.87 -2.00
C ILE A 9 -2.38 22.42 -0.66
N ILE A 10 -3.02 21.43 -0.03
CA ILE A 10 -2.60 20.84 1.25
C ILE A 10 -1.60 19.72 0.97
N TYR A 11 -1.85 18.95 -0.09
CA TYR A 11 -0.98 17.87 -0.53
C TYR A 11 -1.03 17.70 -2.05
N GLN A 12 0.12 17.41 -2.67
CA GLN A 12 0.19 17.04 -4.07
C GLN A 12 1.37 16.10 -4.32
N LYS A 13 1.08 14.91 -4.83
CA LYS A 13 2.09 13.95 -5.24
C LYS A 13 1.52 12.99 -6.30
N GLY A 14 2.16 12.96 -7.47
CA GLY A 14 1.70 12.13 -8.60
C GLY A 14 0.26 12.44 -8.98
N ASP A 15 -0.57 11.38 -9.03
CA ASP A 15 -2.00 11.47 -9.39
C ASP A 15 -2.92 11.84 -8.22
N ILE A 16 -2.35 12.23 -7.07
CA ILE A 16 -3.08 12.56 -5.85
C ILE A 16 -2.87 14.05 -5.53
N SER A 17 -3.98 14.79 -5.41
CA SER A 17 -3.95 16.16 -4.95
C SER A 17 -5.10 16.40 -3.97
N VAL A 18 -4.78 16.99 -2.82
CA VAL A 18 -5.73 17.37 -1.79
C VAL A 18 -5.68 18.88 -1.65
N THR A 19 -6.80 19.53 -1.91
CA THR A 19 -7.05 20.94 -1.60
C THR A 19 -8.04 21.03 -0.45
N ARG A 20 -8.36 22.26 -0.03
CA ARG A 20 -9.34 22.48 1.03
C ARG A 20 -10.71 21.90 0.69
N SER A 21 -11.13 21.92 -0.58
CA SER A 21 -12.47 21.48 -0.99
C SER A 21 -12.50 20.24 -1.87
N LEU A 22 -11.37 19.84 -2.47
CA LEU A 22 -11.31 18.73 -3.42
C LEU A 22 -10.20 17.72 -3.11
N LEU A 23 -10.53 16.44 -3.20
CA LEU A 23 -9.61 15.33 -3.36
C LEU A 23 -9.60 14.93 -4.84
N LYS A 24 -8.47 15.06 -5.51
CA LYS A 24 -8.26 14.53 -6.86
C LYS A 24 -7.46 13.24 -6.78
N TYR A 25 -8.00 12.18 -7.37
CA TYR A 25 -7.35 10.88 -7.47
C TYR A 25 -7.58 10.29 -8.86
N LYS A 26 -6.51 9.96 -9.59
CA LYS A 26 -6.56 9.35 -10.93
C LYS A 26 -7.53 10.06 -11.89
N ASN A 27 -7.43 11.40 -11.95
CA ASN A 27 -8.25 12.26 -12.79
C ASN A 27 -9.75 12.38 -12.39
N ILE A 28 -10.16 11.78 -11.27
CA ILE A 28 -11.49 11.95 -10.69
C ILE A 28 -11.40 12.94 -9.52
N GLN A 29 -12.39 13.83 -9.40
CA GLN A 29 -12.45 14.84 -8.34
C GLN A 29 -13.60 14.51 -7.40
N TYR A 30 -13.30 14.50 -6.11
CA TYR A 30 -14.24 14.23 -5.03
C TYR A 30 -14.29 15.45 -4.12
N HIS A 31 -15.47 15.91 -3.75
CA HIS A 31 -15.59 17.00 -2.79
C HIS A 31 -15.25 16.49 -1.39
N ILE A 32 -14.41 17.22 -0.66
CA ILE A 32 -14.04 16.85 0.72
C ILE A 32 -15.28 16.82 1.63
N ARG A 33 -16.28 17.69 1.38
CA ARG A 33 -17.58 17.65 2.08
C ARG A 33 -18.34 16.33 1.92
N ASP A 34 -18.11 15.65 0.79
CA ASP A 34 -18.76 14.37 0.52
C ASP A 34 -18.01 13.20 1.17
N ILE A 35 -16.83 13.41 1.77
CA ILE A 35 -16.09 12.33 2.44
C ILE A 35 -16.70 12.07 3.81
N TYR A 36 -17.14 10.84 4.04
CA TYR A 36 -17.79 10.40 5.27
C TYR A 36 -16.85 9.61 6.17
N SER A 37 -15.99 8.77 5.58
CA SER A 37 -15.08 7.90 6.35
C SER A 37 -13.72 7.80 5.67
N LEU A 38 -12.68 7.78 6.51
CA LEU A 38 -11.32 7.43 6.13
C LEU A 38 -10.90 6.23 6.95
N LYS A 39 -10.50 5.15 6.26
CA LYS A 39 -10.01 3.93 6.90
C LYS A 39 -8.69 3.49 6.32
N ARG A 40 -7.71 3.28 7.19
CA ARG A 40 -6.40 2.71 6.83
C ARG A 40 -6.45 1.20 6.94
N VAL A 41 -5.89 0.53 5.93
CA VAL A 41 -5.68 -0.91 5.92
C VAL A 41 -4.24 -1.19 5.52
N GLU A 42 -3.51 -1.92 6.36
CA GLU A 42 -2.22 -2.50 5.98
C GLU A 42 -2.47 -3.93 5.49
N GLN A 43 -2.07 -4.18 4.25
CA GLN A 43 -2.03 -5.52 3.69
C GLN A 43 -0.59 -6.04 3.77
N LYS A 44 -0.38 -6.95 4.71
CA LYS A 44 0.88 -7.69 4.80
C LYS A 44 1.06 -8.51 3.53
N PRO A 45 2.30 -8.65 3.03
CA PRO A 45 2.55 -9.48 1.88
C PRO A 45 2.22 -10.94 2.20
N ASP A 46 1.67 -11.65 1.22
CA ASP A 46 1.38 -13.07 1.34
C ASP A 46 2.69 -13.88 1.27
N THR A 47 3.07 -14.51 2.39
CA THR A 47 4.28 -15.35 2.48
C THR A 47 3.97 -16.83 2.31
N GLU A 48 2.71 -17.26 2.35
CA GLU A 48 2.32 -18.68 2.29
C GLU A 48 2.95 -19.45 1.12
N PRO A 49 2.97 -18.94 -0.13
CA PRO A 49 3.56 -19.68 -1.24
C PRO A 49 5.09 -19.82 -1.10
N LEU A 50 5.76 -18.81 -0.55
CA LEU A 50 7.22 -18.84 -0.34
C LEU A 50 7.60 -19.72 0.84
N ASP A 51 6.78 -19.76 1.89
CA ASP A 51 6.97 -20.66 3.04
C ASP A 51 6.84 -22.13 2.60
N ARG A 52 5.92 -22.44 1.68
CA ARG A 52 5.83 -23.78 1.05
C ARG A 52 7.09 -24.10 0.24
N ILE A 53 7.57 -23.17 -0.58
CA ILE A 53 8.80 -23.38 -1.38
C ILE A 53 10.01 -23.59 -0.47
N LEU A 54 10.12 -22.82 0.62
CA LEU A 54 11.19 -22.96 1.60
C LEU A 54 11.13 -24.34 2.28
N THR A 55 9.93 -24.79 2.66
CA THR A 55 9.70 -26.13 3.24
C THR A 55 10.13 -27.24 2.27
N VAL A 56 9.78 -27.13 0.98
CA VAL A 56 10.19 -28.08 -0.05
C VAL A 56 11.71 -28.07 -0.22
N GLY A 57 12.35 -26.91 -0.27
CA GLY A 57 13.80 -26.78 -0.36
C GLY A 57 14.51 -27.45 0.81
N VAL A 58 14.00 -27.27 2.03
CA VAL A 58 14.51 -27.93 3.24
C VAL A 58 14.35 -29.45 3.16
N MET A 59 13.18 -29.96 2.75
CA MET A 59 12.98 -31.41 2.58
C MET A 59 13.95 -32.00 1.55
N VAL A 60 14.13 -31.34 0.40
CA VAL A 60 15.08 -31.78 -0.64
C VAL A 60 16.50 -31.82 -0.10
N ALA A 61 16.92 -30.81 0.66
CA ALA A 61 18.24 -30.77 1.29
C ALA A 61 18.44 -31.91 2.30
N ILE A 62 17.44 -32.17 3.16
CA ILE A 62 17.49 -33.25 4.17
C ILE A 62 17.57 -34.63 3.50
N VAL A 63 16.69 -34.91 2.53
CA VAL A 63 16.68 -36.20 1.82
C VAL A 63 18.00 -36.42 1.08
N SER A 64 18.51 -35.38 0.43
CA SER A 64 19.79 -35.46 -0.29
C SER A 64 20.99 -35.63 0.64
N PHE A 65 20.93 -35.06 1.84
CA PHE A 65 21.93 -35.28 2.88
C PHE A 65 21.94 -36.74 3.36
N LEU A 66 20.75 -37.30 3.62
CA LEU A 66 20.60 -38.71 4.00
C LEU A 66 21.08 -39.66 2.89
N SER A 67 20.84 -39.31 1.63
CA SER A 67 21.29 -40.09 0.47
C SER A 67 22.74 -39.82 0.05
N ARG A 68 23.48 -38.97 0.77
CA ARG A 68 24.85 -38.52 0.45
C ARG A 68 25.00 -37.95 -0.97
N SER A 69 23.94 -37.35 -1.52
CA SER A 69 23.95 -36.73 -2.84
C SER A 69 24.36 -35.26 -2.72
N LEU A 70 25.61 -34.97 -3.06
CA LEU A 70 26.14 -33.60 -3.01
C LEU A 70 25.36 -32.64 -3.93
N LEU A 71 24.97 -33.12 -5.12
CA LEU A 71 24.17 -32.36 -6.08
C LEU A 71 22.77 -32.04 -5.55
N GLY A 72 22.12 -33.00 -4.88
CA GLY A 72 20.79 -32.77 -4.31
C GLY A 72 20.80 -31.77 -3.15
N ILE A 73 21.87 -31.79 -2.33
CA ILE A 73 22.08 -30.78 -1.27
C ILE A 73 22.24 -29.39 -1.89
N ALA A 74 23.06 -29.25 -2.94
CA ALA A 74 23.26 -27.98 -3.62
C ALA A 74 21.95 -27.42 -4.20
N ILE A 75 21.13 -28.27 -4.83
CA ILE A 75 19.80 -27.87 -5.34
C ILE A 75 18.89 -27.41 -4.20
N GLY A 76 18.81 -28.16 -3.10
CA GLY A 76 18.01 -27.77 -1.93
C GLY A 76 18.43 -26.42 -1.36
N VAL A 77 19.74 -26.19 -1.22
CA VAL A 77 20.29 -24.90 -0.74
C VAL A 77 19.95 -23.74 -1.70
N ILE A 78 20.03 -23.95 -3.02
CA ILE A 78 19.66 -22.93 -4.01
C ILE A 78 18.17 -22.58 -3.89
N ILE A 79 17.30 -23.56 -3.73
CA ILE A 79 15.85 -23.33 -3.56
C ILE A 79 15.58 -22.51 -2.30
N ILE A 80 16.24 -22.84 -1.18
CA ILE A 80 16.12 -22.10 0.07
C ILE A 80 16.62 -20.66 -0.09
N ALA A 81 17.81 -20.47 -0.68
CA ALA A 81 18.38 -19.15 -0.91
C ALA A 81 17.47 -18.29 -1.80
N PHE A 82 16.88 -18.88 -2.83
CA PHE A 82 15.92 -18.21 -3.70
C PHE A 82 14.64 -17.81 -2.95
N ALA A 83 14.07 -18.71 -2.14
CA ALA A 83 12.88 -18.41 -1.34
C ALA A 83 13.12 -17.28 -0.35
N ILE A 84 14.25 -17.29 0.36
CA ILE A 84 14.64 -16.23 1.30
C ILE A 84 14.85 -14.89 0.56
N TYR A 85 15.51 -14.91 -0.59
CA TYR A 85 15.71 -13.72 -1.39
C TYR A 85 14.37 -13.09 -1.82
N GLN A 86 13.41 -13.90 -2.24
CA GLN A 86 12.08 -13.42 -2.61
C GLN A 86 11.26 -12.93 -1.41
N LEU A 87 11.36 -13.60 -0.25
CA LEU A 87 10.70 -13.16 0.99
C LEU A 87 11.17 -11.76 1.40
N ASN A 88 12.47 -11.47 1.27
CA ASN A 88 13.02 -10.15 1.60
C ASN A 88 12.60 -9.04 0.62
N GLN A 89 12.09 -9.39 -0.57
CA GLN A 89 11.59 -8.43 -1.54
C GLN A 89 10.09 -8.14 -1.41
N LEU A 90 9.36 -8.98 -0.69
CA LEU A 90 7.96 -8.73 -0.40
C LEU A 90 7.81 -7.48 0.47
N LYS A 91 7.01 -6.52 -0.03
CA LYS A 91 6.73 -5.28 0.67
C LYS A 91 5.27 -5.24 1.09
N SER A 92 5.01 -4.74 2.29
CA SER A 92 3.65 -4.39 2.71
C SER A 92 3.04 -3.37 1.77
N THR A 93 1.76 -3.54 1.51
CA THR A 93 0.97 -2.61 0.73
C THR A 93 0.01 -1.90 1.66
N TYR A 94 -0.01 -0.58 1.63
CA TYR A 94 -0.83 0.25 2.49
C TYR A 94 -1.96 0.85 1.65
N THR A 95 -3.20 0.66 2.06
CA THR A 95 -4.38 1.18 1.38
C THR A 95 -5.17 2.10 2.30
N LEU A 96 -5.54 3.27 1.78
CA LEU A 96 -6.47 4.19 2.40
C LEU A 96 -7.79 4.09 1.64
N ILE A 97 -8.82 3.67 2.35
CA ILE A 97 -10.19 3.57 1.87
C ILE A 97 -10.89 4.87 2.26
N VAL A 98 -11.30 5.64 1.26
CA VAL A 98 -12.06 6.88 1.42
C VAL A 98 -13.49 6.60 0.96
N THR A 99 -14.44 6.66 1.88
CA THR A 99 -15.85 6.43 1.58
C THR A 99 -16.59 7.75 1.52
N THR A 100 -17.33 7.99 0.43
CA THR A 100 -18.16 9.17 0.28
C THR A 100 -19.59 8.93 0.81
N ASN A 101 -20.29 10.01 1.14
CA ASN A 101 -21.71 10.03 1.50
C ASN A 101 -22.64 9.49 0.39
N LYS A 102 -22.15 9.40 -0.85
CA LYS A 102 -22.85 8.82 -2.01
C LYS A 102 -22.64 7.31 -2.14
N GLY A 103 -21.82 6.72 -1.27
CA GLY A 103 -21.49 5.30 -1.29
C GLY A 103 -20.31 4.94 -2.20
N ASP A 104 -19.59 5.94 -2.74
CA ASP A 104 -18.36 5.67 -3.51
C ASP A 104 -17.22 5.31 -2.55
N GLU A 105 -16.53 4.21 -2.82
CA GLU A 105 -15.30 3.84 -2.11
C GLU A 105 -14.08 4.05 -3.02
N ILE A 106 -13.13 4.85 -2.54
CA ILE A 106 -11.91 5.18 -3.24
C ILE A 106 -10.76 4.51 -2.50
N ASN A 107 -10.09 3.58 -3.17
CA ASN A 107 -8.96 2.85 -2.63
C ASN A 107 -7.65 3.47 -3.13
N ILE A 108 -6.97 4.20 -2.25
CA ILE A 108 -5.67 4.80 -2.50
C ILE A 108 -4.59 3.87 -1.95
N THR A 109 -3.87 3.19 -2.83
CA THR A 109 -2.86 2.20 -2.46
C THR A 109 -1.43 2.70 -2.71
N THR A 110 -0.54 2.50 -1.74
CA THR A 110 0.90 2.80 -1.84
C THR A 110 1.74 1.73 -1.12
N GLY A 111 2.96 1.51 -1.59
CA GLY A 111 3.96 0.69 -0.90
C GLY A 111 4.70 1.44 0.22
N ASN A 112 4.39 2.71 0.47
CA ASN A 112 5.06 3.54 1.46
C ASN A 112 4.09 4.00 2.57
N ASN A 113 4.33 3.53 3.78
CA ASN A 113 3.52 3.85 4.96
C ASN A 113 3.47 5.37 5.26
N ASN A 114 4.57 6.08 5.06
CA ASN A 114 4.65 7.51 5.35
C ASN A 114 3.83 8.31 4.33
N GLU A 115 3.90 7.92 3.06
CA GLU A 115 3.10 8.54 2.00
C GLU A 115 1.60 8.38 2.26
N LEU A 116 1.16 7.19 2.68
CA LEU A 116 -0.25 7.00 3.05
C LEU A 116 -0.65 7.87 4.24
N ASN A 117 0.26 8.04 5.21
CA ASN A 117 0.04 8.87 6.38
C ASN A 117 -0.09 10.34 6.02
N ASP A 118 0.74 10.83 5.11
CA ASP A 118 0.68 12.21 4.62
C ASP A 118 -0.64 12.48 3.88
N ILE A 119 -1.10 11.53 3.05
CA ILE A 119 -2.38 11.63 2.35
C ILE A 119 -3.54 11.62 3.35
N HIS A 120 -3.53 10.69 4.32
CA HIS A 120 -4.56 10.60 5.35
C HIS A 120 -4.67 11.92 6.13
N PHE A 121 -3.54 12.42 6.63
CA PHE A 121 -3.47 13.66 7.38
C PHE A 121 -3.92 14.87 6.54
N ALA A 122 -3.55 14.91 5.25
CA ALA A 122 -3.98 15.99 4.36
C ALA A 122 -5.50 16.02 4.16
N ILE A 123 -6.15 14.87 4.02
CA ILE A 123 -7.61 14.80 3.87
C ILE A 123 -8.30 15.14 5.18
N GLU A 124 -7.82 14.62 6.31
CA GLU A 124 -8.33 14.94 7.65
C GLU A 124 -8.25 16.45 7.93
N THR A 125 -7.09 17.04 7.64
CA THR A 125 -6.88 18.50 7.73
C THR A 125 -7.86 19.27 6.84
N ALA A 126 -8.13 18.79 5.62
CA ALA A 126 -9.09 19.43 4.72
C ALA A 126 -10.53 19.37 5.27
N ILE A 127 -10.92 18.24 5.88
CA ILE A 127 -12.22 18.06 6.54
C ILE A 127 -12.35 19.02 7.73
N ASP A 128 -11.32 19.11 8.57
CA ASP A 128 -11.31 20.01 9.72
C ASP A 128 -11.40 21.48 9.30
N MET A 129 -10.65 21.88 8.26
CA MET A 129 -10.72 23.24 7.70
C MET A 129 -12.11 23.57 7.12
N LEU A 130 -12.87 22.57 6.65
CA LEU A 130 -14.25 22.75 6.22
C LEU A 130 -15.23 22.82 7.40
N ALA A 131 -15.02 22.01 8.44
CA ALA A 131 -15.88 21.98 9.62
C ALA A 131 -15.74 23.26 10.47
N TYR A 132 -14.52 23.79 10.61
CA TYR A 132 -14.23 24.93 11.48
C TYR A 132 -14.13 26.29 10.75
N GLY A 133 -14.27 26.32 9.43
CA GLY A 133 -14.53 27.56 8.68
C GLY A 133 -13.46 28.66 8.76
N THR A 134 -12.19 28.33 9.05
CA THR A 134 -11.07 29.29 9.02
C THR A 134 -10.45 29.43 7.63
#